data_AF-A0A7V3HC44-F1
#
_entry.id   AF-A0A7V3HC44-F1
#
_cell.length_a   1.000
_cell.length_b   1.000
_cell.length_c   1.000
_cell.angle_alpha   90.00
_cell.angle_beta   90.00
_cell.angle_gamma   90.00
#
_symmetry.space_group_name_H-M   'P 1'
#
loop_
_entity.id
_entity.type
_entity.pdbx_description
1 polymer ?
#
loop_
_entity_poly.entity_id
_entity_poly.type
_entity_poly.pdbx_seq_one_letter_code
_entity_poly.pdbx_strand_id
1 'polypeptide(L)'
;MREISKKFPEIKSSLNSSDVPWEDSVVWIVRNNSAEEYNWVISQDIRYVSWTNGIISVIPHPNSILSNYFHSLIIAANEVFIGKNVKTGN
;
A
#
# COMPACT_ATOMS: atom_id res chain seq x y z
N MET A 1 2.86 -2.23 12.09
CA MET A 1 2.16 -2.62 10.83
C MET A 1 1.34 -3.89 10.96
N ARG A 2 1.84 -5.00 11.56
CA ARG A 2 1.08 -6.25 11.75
C ARG A 2 -0.30 -6.13 12.41
N GLU A 3 -0.52 -5.18 13.31
CA GLU A 3 -1.83 -4.97 13.95
C GLU A 3 -2.80 -4.15 13.08
N ILE A 4 -2.28 -3.38 12.12
CA ILE A 4 -3.10 -2.57 11.20
C ILE A 4 -3.70 -3.45 10.11
N SER A 5 -2.94 -4.37 9.53
CA SER A 5 -3.46 -5.31 8.52
C SER A 5 -4.53 -6.25 9.07
N LYS A 6 -4.50 -6.58 10.37
CA LYS A 6 -5.58 -7.33 11.04
C LYS A 6 -6.86 -6.52 11.18
N LYS A 7 -6.76 -5.18 11.29
CA LYS A 7 -7.89 -4.28 11.49
C LYS A 7 -8.51 -3.80 10.19
N PHE A 8 -7.69 -3.69 9.12
CA PHE A 8 -8.12 -3.19 7.82
C PHE A 8 -7.83 -4.25 6.74
N PRO A 9 -8.86 -5.00 6.29
CA PRO A 9 -8.67 -6.11 5.35
C PRO A 9 -8.15 -5.67 3.97
N GLU A 10 -8.26 -4.39 3.63
CA GLU A 10 -7.68 -3.80 2.42
C GLU A 10 -6.15 -3.74 2.45
N ILE A 11 -5.53 -3.72 3.64
CA ILE A 11 -4.09 -3.76 3.81
C ILE A 11 -3.67 -5.22 3.97
N LYS A 12 -3.15 -5.79 2.90
CA LYS A 12 -2.74 -7.20 2.83
C LYS A 12 -1.24 -7.32 3.07
N SER A 13 -0.81 -8.48 3.57
CA SER A 13 0.61 -8.82 3.63
C SER A 13 0.88 -10.29 3.31
N SER A 14 2.07 -10.57 2.80
CA SER A 14 2.59 -11.92 2.54
C SER A 14 4.12 -11.94 2.69
N LEU A 15 4.66 -13.13 2.98
CA LEU A 15 6.09 -13.40 2.92
C LEU A 15 6.52 -13.92 1.54
N ASN A 16 5.58 -14.19 0.64
CA ASN A 16 5.83 -14.67 -0.72
C ASN A 16 5.52 -13.56 -1.73
N SER A 17 6.53 -13.16 -2.51
CA SER A 17 6.40 -12.14 -3.55
C SER A 17 5.46 -12.53 -4.69
N SER A 18 5.21 -13.84 -4.87
CA SER A 18 4.30 -14.32 -5.93
C SER A 18 2.83 -14.05 -5.62
N ASP A 19 2.48 -13.78 -4.36
CA ASP A 19 1.11 -13.46 -3.95
C ASP A 19 0.74 -11.99 -4.24
N VAL A 20 1.75 -11.16 -4.52
CA VAL A 20 1.60 -9.72 -4.67
C VAL A 20 1.04 -9.40 -6.06
N PRO A 21 -0.08 -8.69 -6.18
CA PRO A 21 -0.61 -8.24 -7.47
C PRO A 21 0.16 -7.00 -7.94
N TRP A 22 1.40 -7.19 -8.37
CA TRP A 22 2.37 -6.13 -8.66
C TRP A 22 1.87 -5.04 -9.62
N GLU A 23 1.00 -5.38 -10.58
CA GLU A 23 0.47 -4.43 -11.55
C GLU A 23 -0.67 -3.57 -10.98
N ASP A 24 -1.39 -4.09 -9.99
CA ASP A 24 -2.65 -3.55 -9.46
C ASP A 24 -2.53 -3.10 -8.00
N SER A 25 -1.32 -2.81 -7.50
CA SER A 25 -1.16 -2.43 -6.10
C SER A 25 -0.02 -1.45 -5.84
N VAL A 26 -0.13 -0.76 -4.71
CA VAL A 26 0.99 -0.09 -4.06
C VAL A 26 1.56 -1.06 -3.05
N VAL A 27 2.82 -1.42 -3.22
CA VAL A 27 3.52 -2.43 -2.42
C VAL A 27 4.65 -1.77 -1.68
N TRP A 28 4.80 -2.04 -0.40
CA TRP A 28 5.98 -1.64 0.37
C TRP A 28 6.55 -2.83 1.13
N ILE A 29 7.88 -2.87 1.18
CA ILE A 29 8.61 -3.98 1.80
C ILE A 29 9.04 -3.56 3.21
N VAL A 30 8.66 -4.38 4.19
CA VAL A 30 9.13 -4.26 5.57
C VAL A 30 10.10 -5.40 5.83
N ARG A 31 11.36 -5.06 6.09
CA ARG A 31 12.40 -6.04 6.45
C ARG A 31 12.40 -6.26 7.95
N ASN A 32 12.19 -7.50 8.38
CA ASN A 32 12.33 -7.93 9.77
C ASN A 32 13.43 -8.99 9.84
N ASN A 33 14.60 -8.60 10.34
CA ASN A 33 15.82 -9.42 10.37
C ASN A 33 16.20 -9.94 8.98
N SER A 34 15.83 -11.19 8.68
CA SER A 34 16.17 -11.91 7.43
C SER A 34 14.98 -12.15 6.51
N ALA A 35 13.76 -11.76 6.93
CA ALA A 35 12.54 -11.97 6.16
C ALA A 35 12.01 -10.65 5.61
N GLU A 36 11.60 -10.69 4.34
CA GLU A 36 10.91 -9.60 3.67
C GLU A 36 9.40 -9.84 3.78
N GLU A 37 8.68 -8.89 4.36
CA GLU A 37 7.22 -8.89 4.37
C GLU A 37 6.73 -7.87 3.34
N TYR A 38 6.05 -8.38 2.32
CA TYR A 38 5.41 -7.60 1.27
C TYR A 38 4.06 -7.16 1.80
N ASN A 39 3.83 -5.85 1.85
CA ASN A 39 2.57 -5.27 2.28
C ASN A 39 1.99 -4.47 1.12
N TRP A 40 0.68 -4.52 0.90
CA TRP A 40 0.10 -3.78 -0.21
C TRP A 40 -1.34 -3.35 0.02
N VAL A 41 -1.73 -2.34 -0.76
CA VAL A 41 -3.12 -1.93 -0.99
C VAL A 41 -3.40 -2.05 -2.48
N ILE A 42 -4.53 -2.65 -2.82
CA ILE A 42 -4.95 -2.87 -4.21
C ILE A 42 -5.57 -1.61 -4.82
N SER A 43 -5.41 -1.45 -6.12
CA SER A 43 -5.78 -0.24 -6.89
C SER A 43 -7.26 0.15 -6.73
N GLN A 44 -8.17 -0.82 -6.57
CA GLN A 44 -9.59 -0.56 -6.31
C GLN A 44 -9.86 0.22 -5.01
N ASP A 45 -8.97 0.08 -4.02
CA ASP A 45 -9.06 0.76 -2.73
C ASP A 45 -8.29 2.10 -2.72
N ILE A 46 -7.68 2.46 -3.85
CA ILE A 46 -6.85 3.64 -4.02
C ILE A 46 -7.52 4.59 -5.00
N ARG A 47 -7.75 5.84 -4.58
CA ARG A 47 -8.17 6.91 -5.48
C ARG A 47 -7.01 7.35 -6.37
N TYR A 48 -5.88 7.65 -5.75
CA TYR A 48 -4.61 7.95 -6.40
C TYR A 48 -3.47 7.88 -5.38
N VAL A 49 -2.23 7.82 -5.88
CA VAL A 49 -1.01 7.97 -5.10
C VAL A 49 -0.38 9.31 -5.43
N SER A 50 -0.04 10.09 -4.39
CA SER A 50 0.81 11.27 -4.52
C SER A 50 2.21 10.93 -4.03
N TRP A 51 3.21 11.36 -4.79
CA TRP A 51 4.61 11.15 -4.45
C TRP A 51 5.36 12.48 -4.49
N THR A 52 5.75 12.96 -3.31
CA THR A 52 6.48 14.23 -3.15
C THR A 52 7.71 14.01 -2.29
N ASN A 53 8.89 14.38 -2.78
CA ASN A 53 10.16 14.35 -2.02
C ASN A 53 10.45 13.00 -1.34
N GLY A 54 10.15 11.88 -2.01
CA GLY A 54 10.36 10.55 -1.45
C GLY A 54 9.26 10.05 -0.52
N ILE A 55 8.28 10.90 -0.17
CA ILE A 55 7.12 10.54 0.66
C ILE A 55 5.98 10.10 -0.24
N ILE A 56 5.51 8.87 -0.03
CA ILE A 56 4.40 8.29 -0.79
C ILE A 56 3.13 8.36 0.07
N SER A 57 2.13 9.04 -0.46
CA SER A 57 0.81 9.21 0.14
C SER A 57 -0.22 8.46 -0.68
N VAL A 58 -0.82 7.42 -0.11
CA VAL A 58 -1.92 6.68 -0.74
C VAL A 58 -3.23 7.30 -0.28
N ILE A 59 -4.00 7.83 -1.23
CA ILE A 59 -5.31 8.43 -0.95
C ILE A 59 -6.38 7.36 -1.16
N PRO A 60 -7.14 6.97 -0.12
CA PRO A 60 -8.16 5.94 -0.25
C PRO A 60 -9.24 6.29 -1.26
N HIS A 61 -9.74 5.27 -1.95
CA HIS A 61 -10.94 5.40 -2.77
C HIS A 61 -12.14 5.73 -1.87
N PRO A 62 -13.08 6.62 -2.24
CA PRO A 62 -14.23 6.98 -1.40
C PRO A 62 -15.16 5.83 -1.00
N ASN A 63 -15.10 4.72 -1.75
CA ASN A 63 -15.88 3.51 -1.47
C ASN A 63 -15.09 2.45 -0.68
N SER A 64 -13.80 2.68 -0.40
CA SER A 64 -12.98 1.77 0.39
C SER A 64 -13.29 1.97 1.88
N ILE A 65 -13.21 0.92 2.69
CA ILE A 65 -13.36 1.08 4.14
C ILE A 65 -12.27 2.02 4.68
N LEU A 66 -11.09 2.03 4.05
CA LEU A 66 -9.98 2.91 4.40
C LEU A 66 -10.38 4.40 4.42
N SER A 67 -11.27 4.87 3.53
CA SER A 67 -11.67 6.28 3.49
C SER A 67 -12.51 6.70 4.70
N ASN A 68 -13.13 5.75 5.41
CA ASN A 68 -13.88 6.03 6.63
C ASN A 68 -12.97 6.29 7.83
N TYR A 69 -11.71 5.88 7.76
CA TYR A 69 -10.75 5.95 8.86
C TYR A 69 -9.56 6.86 8.55
N PHE A 70 -9.20 7.01 7.28
CA PHE A 70 -7.98 7.71 6.86
C PHE A 70 -8.28 8.66 5.70
N HIS A 71 -7.77 9.88 5.81
CA HIS A 71 -7.69 10.79 4.65
C HIS A 71 -6.53 10.41 3.71
N SER A 72 -5.45 9.86 4.29
CA SER A 72 -4.26 9.43 3.57
C SER A 72 -3.50 8.39 4.39
N LEU A 73 -2.85 7.46 3.70
CA LEU A 73 -1.88 6.53 4.27
C LEU A 73 -0.49 6.96 3.82
N ILE A 74 0.35 7.36 4.78
CA ILE A 74 1.74 7.72 4.52
C ILE A 74 2.60 6.46 4.63
N ILE A 75 3.22 6.08 3.51
CA ILE A 75 4.07 4.89 3.44
C ILE A 75 5.52 5.32 3.70
N ALA A 76 6.00 5.02 4.91
CA ALA A 76 7.40 5.19 5.29
C ALA A 76 8.12 3.85 5.15
N ALA A 77 8.57 3.53 3.94
CA ALA A 77 9.35 2.34 3.65
C ALA A 77 10.51 2.69 2.71
N ASN A 78 11.61 1.93 2.82
CA ASN A 78 12.79 2.13 1.98
C ASN A 78 12.52 1.74 0.51
N GLU A 79 11.63 0.77 0.31
CA GLU A 79 11.31 0.22 -0.99
C GLU A 79 9.79 0.21 -1.15
N VAL A 80 9.33 0.94 -2.18
CA VAL A 80 7.93 1.03 -2.55
C VAL A 80 7.81 0.84 -4.05
N PHE A 81 6.87 0.00 -4.46
CA PHE A 81 6.55 -0.28 -5.84
C PHE A 81 5.12 0.17 -6.11
N ILE A 82 4.91 0.86 -7.22
CA ILE A 82 3.60 1.33 -7.64
C ILE A 82 3.28 0.62 -8.95
N GLY A 83 2.25 -0.23 -8.93
CA GLY A 83 1.80 -0.97 -10.10
C GLY A 83 1.30 -0.06 -11.21
N LYS A 84 1.48 -0.49 -12.47
CA LYS A 84 1.14 0.30 -13.67
C LYS A 84 -0.35 0.69 -13.76
N ASN A 85 -1.24 -0.06 -13.10
CA ASN A 85 -2.68 0.21 -13.08
C ASN A 85 -3.10 1.11 -11.90
N VAL A 86 -2.16 1.51 -11.05
CA VAL A 86 -2.41 2.45 -9.96
C VAL A 86 -2.36 3.88 -10.49
N LYS A 87 -3.41 4.64 -10.24
CA LYS A 87 -3.47 6.07 -10.60
C LYS A 87 -2.47 6.85 -9.77
N THR A 88 -1.62 7.64 -10.42
CA THR A 88 -0.70 8.57 -9.76
C THR A 88 -1.12 10.01 -10.03
N GLY A 89 -0.86 10.91 -9.08
CA GLY A 89 -1.11 12.35 -9.19
C GLY A 89 0.00 13.14 -8.53
N ASN A 90 0.27 14.34 -9.03
CA ASN A 90 1.20 15.29 -8.41
C ASN A 90 0.43 16.25 -7.50
#